data_AF-A0A2S7X6R6-F1
#
_entry.id   AF-A0A2S7X6R6-F1
#
_cell.length_a   1.000
_cell.length_b   1.000
_cell.length_c   1.000
_cell.angle_alpha   90.00
_cell.angle_beta   90.00
_cell.angle_gamma   90.00
#
_symmetry.space_group_name_H-M   'P 1'
#
loop_
_entity.id
_entity.type
_entity.pdbx_description
1 polymer ?
#
loop_
_entity_poly.entity_id
_entity_poly.type
_entity_poly.pdbx_seq_one_letter_code
_entity_poly.pdbx_strand_id
1 'polypeptide(L)'
;MNKTLTVALLLSATLVTGCTTMTPEECQNANWQAIGYQDGKNGSDYSLLQTYVEECKEAGISVDQKEWFVGQKSGLRLYCLPDNGYRVGLAGNHYNGVCANGEFVEQYNLGYKTYQIEKEISEVESELQQINWQLDALDSKEKDKRKQLKEERKRLDMKRIGLMFEKTRLAKPQYGFSFEFY
;
A
#
# COMPACT_ATOMS: atom_id res chain seq x y z
N MET A 1 -17.86 -35.48 37.46
CA MET A 1 -17.71 -35.35 35.99
C MET A 1 -18.47 -34.12 35.55
N ASN A 2 -17.95 -33.07 34.90
CA ASN A 2 -16.61 -32.53 34.66
C ASN A 2 -16.83 -31.01 34.56
N LYS A 3 -15.99 -30.22 35.23
CA LYS A 3 -16.01 -28.75 35.14
C LYS A 3 -15.30 -28.36 33.85
N THR A 4 -15.96 -27.62 32.97
CA THR A 4 -15.29 -26.96 31.85
C THR A 4 -15.39 -25.45 32.06
N LEU A 5 -14.29 -24.87 32.56
CA LEU A 5 -14.05 -23.44 32.59
C LEU A 5 -13.88 -22.94 31.15
N THR A 6 -14.75 -22.04 30.72
CA THR A 6 -14.57 -21.25 29.49
C THR A 6 -13.63 -20.10 29.80
N VAL A 7 -12.35 -20.24 29.45
CA VAL A 7 -11.39 -19.14 29.45
C VAL A 7 -11.61 -18.35 28.16
N ALA A 8 -12.25 -17.18 28.27
CA ALA A 8 -12.34 -16.22 27.18
C ALA A 8 -11.00 -15.50 27.04
N LEU A 9 -10.18 -15.96 26.09
CA LEU A 9 -8.92 -15.31 25.72
C LEU A 9 -9.23 -14.12 24.80
N LEU A 10 -9.31 -12.92 25.38
CA LEU A 10 -9.32 -11.66 24.64
C LEU A 10 -7.94 -11.43 24.03
N LEU A 11 -7.76 -11.78 22.75
CA LEU A 11 -6.62 -11.32 21.95
C LEU A 11 -6.83 -9.83 21.61
N SER A 12 -6.21 -8.96 22.39
CA SER A 12 -6.01 -7.55 22.04
C SER A 12 -4.96 -7.46 20.93
N ALA A 13 -5.40 -7.34 19.68
CA ALA A 13 -4.54 -6.98 18.55
C ALA A 13 -4.24 -5.48 18.60
N THR A 14 -3.15 -5.10 19.26
CA THR A 14 -2.58 -3.76 19.11
C THR A 14 -1.97 -3.65 17.73
N LEU A 15 -2.68 -2.99 16.83
CA LEU A 15 -2.15 -2.46 15.58
C LEU A 15 -1.14 -1.36 15.95
N VAL A 16 0.15 -1.72 16.02
CA VAL A 16 1.22 -0.72 16.06
C VAL A 16 1.29 -0.11 14.67
N THR A 17 0.62 1.02 14.48
CA THR A 17 0.92 1.93 13.38
C THR A 17 2.32 2.45 13.65
N GLY A 18 3.29 2.02 12.84
CA GLY A 18 4.70 2.38 13.00
C GLY A 18 4.92 3.86 12.77
N CYS A 19 4.88 4.66 13.84
CA CYS A 19 5.74 5.83 13.89
C CYS A 19 7.17 5.29 13.98
N THR A 20 7.96 5.51 12.95
CA THR A 20 9.39 5.21 12.93
C THR A 20 10.11 6.23 13.81
N THR A 21 9.96 6.09 15.13
CA THR A 21 10.64 6.93 16.13
C THR A 21 11.71 6.10 16.80
N MET A 22 12.94 6.62 16.83
CA MET A 22 14.09 5.97 17.43
C MET A 22 14.28 6.46 18.88
N THR A 23 14.44 5.53 19.81
CA THR A 23 14.70 5.83 21.22
C THR A 23 16.18 6.22 21.44
N PRO A 24 16.51 6.95 22.52
CA PRO A 24 17.90 7.25 22.88
C PRO A 24 18.81 6.02 22.98
N GLU A 25 18.29 4.91 23.52
CA GLU A 25 19.02 3.65 23.64
C GLU A 25 19.31 3.02 22.27
N GLU A 26 18.34 3.08 21.35
CA GLU A 26 18.53 2.63 19.97
C GLU A 26 19.58 3.50 19.27
N CYS A 27 19.56 4.83 19.47
CA CYS A 27 20.58 5.74 18.91
C CYS A 27 21.99 5.37 19.39
N GLN A 28 22.14 5.02 20.67
CA GLN A 28 23.45 4.75 21.28
C GLN A 28 24.09 3.47 20.75
N ASN A 29 23.27 2.46 20.45
CA ASN A 29 23.72 1.13 20.02
C ASN A 29 23.50 0.90 18.51
N ALA A 30 23.20 1.96 17.77
CA ALA A 30 22.82 1.91 16.37
C ALA A 30 23.96 1.37 15.48
N ASN A 31 23.66 0.31 14.72
CA ASN A 31 24.45 -0.01 13.54
C ASN A 31 23.84 0.71 12.34
N TRP A 32 24.34 1.92 12.05
CA TRP A 32 23.80 2.79 11.01
C TRP A 32 23.81 2.18 9.62
N GLN A 33 24.82 1.36 9.30
CA GLN A 33 24.87 0.64 8.03
C GLN A 33 23.73 -0.40 7.92
N ALA A 34 23.48 -1.14 9.00
CA ALA A 34 22.41 -2.13 9.03
C ALA A 34 21.01 -1.48 9.00
N ILE A 35 20.83 -0.37 9.72
CA ILE A 35 19.61 0.44 9.70
C ILE A 35 19.36 0.94 8.28
N GLY A 36 20.36 1.62 7.68
CA GLY A 36 20.27 2.09 6.31
C GLY A 36 19.94 0.98 5.33
N TYR A 37 20.51 -0.22 5.48
CA TYR A 37 20.17 -1.37 4.64
C TYR A 37 18.69 -1.77 4.72
N GLN A 38 18.09 -1.77 5.91
CA GLN A 38 16.65 -2.05 6.03
C GLN A 38 15.80 -0.91 5.47
N ASP A 39 16.18 0.35 5.72
CA ASP A 39 15.49 1.51 5.18
C ASP A 39 15.50 1.52 3.65
N GLY A 40 16.65 1.22 3.05
CA GLY A 40 16.78 1.05 1.61
C GLY A 40 15.92 -0.08 1.06
N LYS A 41 15.83 -1.22 1.78
CA LYS A 41 14.92 -2.32 1.40
C LYS A 41 13.45 -1.95 1.48
N ASN A 42 13.11 -0.97 2.31
CA ASN A 42 11.76 -0.45 2.48
C ASN A 42 11.45 0.72 1.54
N GLY A 43 12.43 1.20 0.77
CA GLY A 43 12.27 2.33 -0.16
C GLY A 43 12.26 3.69 0.52
N SER A 44 12.79 3.78 1.75
CA SER A 44 12.91 5.04 2.48
C SER A 44 13.89 5.98 1.78
N ASP A 45 13.53 7.27 1.72
CA ASP A 45 14.38 8.32 1.18
C ASP A 45 15.22 9.00 2.27
N TYR A 46 15.87 10.09 1.91
CA TYR A 46 16.71 10.86 2.82
C TYR A 46 15.95 11.55 3.96
N SER A 47 14.63 11.77 3.83
CA SER A 47 13.85 12.44 4.88
C SER A 47 13.85 11.64 6.17
N LEU A 48 13.82 10.30 6.09
CA LEU A 48 13.88 9.43 7.26
C LEU A 48 15.21 9.55 8.01
N LEU A 49 16.33 9.73 7.29
CA LEU A 49 17.62 10.00 7.93
C LEU A 49 17.59 11.33 8.70
N GLN A 50 16.88 12.35 8.21
CA GLN A 50 16.74 13.61 8.95
C GLN A 50 15.95 13.41 10.24
N THR A 51 14.90 12.58 10.22
CA THR A 51 14.18 12.20 11.44
C THR A 51 15.12 11.58 12.48
N TYR A 52 15.98 10.63 12.08
CA TYR A 52 16.96 10.07 13.01
C TYR A 52 17.96 11.09 13.55
N VAL A 53 18.39 12.04 12.71
CA VAL A 53 19.31 13.12 13.12
C VAL A 53 18.65 14.01 14.18
N GLU A 54 17.36 14.34 14.01
CA GLU A 54 16.61 15.15 14.97
C GLU A 54 16.41 14.39 16.29
N GLU A 55 15.93 13.15 16.23
CA GLU A 55 15.62 12.33 17.41
C GLU A 55 16.88 11.99 18.24
N CYS A 56 17.95 11.52 17.58
CA CYS A 56 19.18 11.17 18.29
C CYS A 56 19.88 12.41 18.87
N LYS A 57 19.70 13.58 18.26
CA LYS A 57 20.26 14.84 18.78
C LYS A 57 19.62 15.25 20.11
N GLU A 58 18.33 14.96 20.35
CA GLU A 58 17.69 15.21 21.65
C GLU A 58 18.36 14.42 22.78
N ALA A 59 18.90 13.24 22.45
CA ALA A 59 19.71 12.42 23.35
C ALA A 59 21.21 12.77 23.36
N GLY A 60 21.65 13.78 22.60
CA GLY A 60 23.06 14.16 22.46
C GLY A 60 23.90 13.18 21.64
N ILE A 61 23.27 12.32 20.83
CA ILE A 61 23.92 11.29 20.03
C ILE A 61 23.98 11.72 18.55
N SER A 62 25.14 11.55 17.91
CA SER A 62 25.33 11.88 16.50
C SER A 62 25.11 10.65 15.61
N VAL A 63 24.36 10.82 14.53
CA VAL A 63 24.07 9.79 13.53
C VAL A 63 25.24 9.65 12.55
N ASP A 64 25.69 8.42 12.26
CA ASP A 64 26.63 8.17 11.15
C ASP A 64 25.87 8.10 9.82
N GLN A 65 25.65 9.27 9.24
CA GLN A 65 24.94 9.40 7.96
C GLN A 65 25.65 8.66 6.82
N LYS A 66 26.98 8.58 6.84
CA LYS A 66 27.75 7.94 5.76
C LYS A 66 27.49 6.44 5.76
N GLU A 67 27.56 5.80 6.91
CA GLU A 67 27.26 4.37 7.04
C GLU A 67 25.80 4.08 6.69
N TRP A 68 24.86 4.94 7.13
CA TRP A 68 23.46 4.84 6.73
C TRP A 68 23.29 4.87 5.20
N PHE A 69 23.92 5.83 4.51
CA PHE A 69 23.84 5.91 3.05
C PHE A 69 24.44 4.69 2.33
N VAL A 70 25.52 4.11 2.85
CA VAL A 70 26.11 2.88 2.32
C VAL A 70 25.11 1.73 2.44
N GLY A 71 24.49 1.58 3.62
CA GLY A 71 23.42 0.63 3.87
C GLY A 71 22.24 0.84 2.92
N GLN A 72 21.70 2.05 2.86
CA GLN A 72 20.54 2.43 2.06
C GLN A 72 20.73 2.07 0.60
N LYS A 73 21.87 2.46 0.01
CA LYS A 73 22.19 2.12 -1.38
C LYS A 73 22.23 0.61 -1.62
N SER A 74 22.70 -0.17 -0.65
CA SER A 74 22.71 -1.64 -0.75
C SER A 74 21.29 -2.21 -0.70
N GLY A 75 20.46 -1.73 0.24
CA GLY A 75 19.06 -2.16 0.37
C GLY A 75 18.20 -1.79 -0.85
N LEU A 76 18.43 -0.60 -1.41
CA LEU A 76 17.74 -0.13 -2.62
C LEU A 76 17.97 -1.03 -3.84
N ARG A 77 19.08 -1.79 -3.91
CA ARG A 77 19.28 -2.77 -4.99
C ARG A 77 18.19 -3.85 -5.02
N LEU A 78 17.63 -4.18 -3.86
CA LEU A 78 16.53 -5.14 -3.74
C LEU A 78 15.18 -4.47 -3.91
N TYR A 79 15.00 -3.27 -3.35
CA TYR A 79 13.75 -2.53 -3.49
C TYR A 79 13.50 -2.14 -4.96
N CYS A 80 14.53 -1.72 -5.69
CA CYS A 80 14.42 -1.22 -7.06
C CYS A 80 14.37 -2.31 -8.15
N LEU A 81 13.99 -3.53 -7.79
CA LEU A 81 13.73 -4.62 -8.75
C LEU A 81 12.37 -4.40 -9.45
N PRO A 82 12.26 -4.61 -10.78
CA PRO A 82 11.02 -4.40 -11.53
C PRO A 82 9.78 -5.05 -10.90
N ASP A 83 9.88 -6.34 -10.57
CA ASP A 83 8.79 -7.10 -9.93
C ASP A 83 8.34 -6.47 -8.60
N ASN A 84 9.28 -5.90 -7.84
CA ASN A 84 8.94 -5.20 -6.61
C ASN A 84 8.21 -3.89 -6.91
N GLY A 85 8.55 -3.20 -8.00
CA GLY A 85 7.83 -1.99 -8.46
C GLY A 85 6.34 -2.26 -8.59
N TYR A 86 5.95 -3.29 -9.36
CA TYR A 86 4.56 -3.68 -9.52
C TYR A 86 3.88 -3.98 -8.18
N ARG A 87 4.54 -4.75 -7.31
CA ARG A 87 4.02 -5.09 -5.98
C ARG A 87 3.80 -3.85 -5.10
N VAL A 88 4.75 -2.93 -5.07
CA VAL A 88 4.66 -1.68 -4.29
C VAL A 88 3.50 -0.83 -4.81
N GLY A 89 3.39 -0.66 -6.13
CA GLY A 89 2.30 0.07 -6.76
C GLY A 89 0.93 -0.57 -6.47
N LEU A 90 0.83 -1.89 -6.63
CA LEU A 90 -0.42 -2.64 -6.40
C LEU A 90 -0.90 -2.56 -4.94
N ALA A 91 0.03 -2.44 -3.98
CA ALA A 91 -0.30 -2.20 -2.59
C ALA A 91 -0.80 -0.76 -2.31
N GLY A 92 -0.73 0.14 -3.30
CA GLY A 92 -1.11 1.55 -3.15
C GLY A 92 -0.10 2.38 -2.37
N ASN A 93 1.11 1.86 -2.15
CA ASN A 93 2.16 2.55 -1.41
C ASN A 93 2.71 3.73 -2.21
N HIS A 94 3.05 4.82 -1.53
CA HIS A 94 3.72 5.95 -2.16
C HIS A 94 5.18 5.60 -2.51
N TYR A 95 5.64 6.02 -3.68
CA TYR A 95 7.02 5.85 -4.11
C TYR A 95 7.83 7.15 -3.93
N ASN A 96 8.91 7.07 -3.16
CA ASN A 96 9.74 8.21 -2.78
C ASN A 96 10.80 8.61 -3.82
N GLY A 97 10.75 8.11 -5.06
CA GLY A 97 11.69 8.51 -6.11
C GLY A 97 13.14 8.00 -5.94
N VAL A 98 13.34 6.96 -5.13
CA VAL A 98 14.68 6.46 -4.74
C VAL A 98 15.37 5.53 -5.75
N CYS A 99 14.65 5.05 -6.75
CA CYS A 99 15.15 4.13 -7.77
C CYS A 99 15.52 4.85 -9.07
N ALA A 100 16.77 4.63 -9.53
CA ALA A 100 17.22 5.05 -10.85
C ALA A 100 16.78 4.09 -11.98
N ASN A 101 16.31 2.89 -11.64
CA ASN A 101 15.84 1.91 -12.61
C ASN A 101 14.48 2.33 -13.20
N GLY A 102 14.45 2.69 -14.47
CA GLY A 102 13.20 3.07 -15.17
C GLY A 102 12.16 1.95 -15.23
N GLU A 103 12.60 0.70 -15.27
CA GLU A 103 11.71 -0.47 -15.32
C GLU A 103 10.95 -0.65 -14.00
N PHE A 104 11.60 -0.40 -12.86
CA PHE A 104 10.90 -0.33 -11.56
C PHE A 104 9.78 0.72 -11.59
N VAL A 105 10.06 1.91 -12.12
CA VAL A 105 9.10 3.02 -12.15
C VAL A 105 7.92 2.69 -13.07
N GLU A 106 8.18 2.08 -14.22
CA GLU A 106 7.13 1.59 -15.13
C GLU A 106 6.21 0.57 -14.42
N GLN A 107 6.81 -0.44 -13.79
CA GLN A 107 6.07 -1.48 -13.06
C GLN A 107 5.29 -0.90 -11.87
N TYR A 108 5.89 0.03 -11.12
CA TYR A 108 5.22 0.77 -10.05
C TYR A 108 3.99 1.50 -10.56
N ASN A 109 4.10 2.24 -11.66
CA ASN A 109 2.98 2.98 -12.24
C ASN A 109 1.86 2.03 -12.70
N LEU A 110 2.21 0.88 -13.28
CA LEU A 110 1.24 -0.15 -13.68
C LEU A 110 0.50 -0.73 -12.47
N GLY A 111 1.22 -1.10 -11.42
CA GLY A 111 0.65 -1.58 -10.16
C GLY A 111 -0.24 -0.51 -9.51
N TYR A 112 0.23 0.73 -9.43
CA TYR A 112 -0.49 1.83 -8.80
C TYR A 112 -1.78 2.19 -9.55
N LYS A 113 -1.75 2.16 -10.89
CA LYS A 113 -2.96 2.31 -11.69
C LYS A 113 -3.97 1.19 -11.42
N THR A 114 -3.48 -0.05 -11.26
CA THR A 114 -4.32 -1.19 -10.91
C THR A 114 -4.98 -1.00 -9.54
N TYR A 115 -4.21 -0.57 -8.53
CA TYR A 115 -4.71 -0.20 -7.21
C TYR A 115 -5.81 0.88 -7.28
N GLN A 116 -5.61 1.94 -8.08
CA GLN A 116 -6.60 3.00 -8.23
C GLN A 116 -7.94 2.48 -8.78
N ILE A 117 -7.89 1.61 -9.79
CA ILE A 117 -9.08 0.99 -10.35
C ILE A 117 -9.76 0.06 -9.33
N GLU A 118 -9.00 -0.71 -8.57
CA GLU A 118 -9.55 -1.57 -7.50
C GLU A 118 -10.25 -0.76 -6.43
N LYS A 119 -9.65 0.36 -6.01
CA LYS A 119 -10.26 1.30 -5.07
C LYS A 119 -11.57 1.87 -5.63
N GLU A 120 -11.58 2.31 -6.88
CA GLU A 120 -12.79 2.86 -7.51
C GLU A 120 -13.90 1.80 -7.68
N ILE A 121 -13.55 0.55 -7.99
CA ILE A 121 -14.50 -0.57 -7.99
C ILE A 121 -15.12 -0.75 -6.60
N SER A 122 -14.30 -0.75 -5.54
CA SER A 122 -14.79 -0.91 -4.17
C SER A 122 -15.71 0.24 -3.72
N GLU A 123 -15.42 1.47 -4.14
CA GLU A 123 -16.27 2.64 -3.89
C GLU A 123 -17.63 2.48 -4.59
N VAL A 124 -17.61 2.13 -5.88
CA VAL A 124 -18.84 1.88 -6.67
C VAL A 124 -19.67 0.73 -6.08
N GLU A 125 -19.02 -0.35 -5.63
CA GLU A 125 -19.71 -1.47 -4.97
C GLU A 125 -20.39 -1.05 -3.67
N SER A 126 -19.74 -0.18 -2.88
CA SER A 126 -20.31 0.37 -1.66
C SER A 126 -21.54 1.25 -1.95
N GLU A 127 -21.47 2.09 -3.00
CA GLU A 127 -22.61 2.90 -3.45
C GLU A 127 -23.76 2.03 -3.97
N LEU A 128 -23.47 0.99 -4.76
CA LEU A 128 -24.48 0.04 -5.23
C LEU A 128 -25.19 -0.66 -4.07
N GLN A 129 -24.45 -1.07 -3.04
CA GLN A 129 -25.04 -1.62 -1.83
C GLN A 129 -25.99 -0.62 -1.18
N GLN A 130 -25.54 0.62 -0.94
CA GLN A 130 -26.37 1.68 -0.34
C GLN A 130 -27.67 1.93 -1.13
N ILE A 131 -27.59 1.95 -2.46
CA ILE A 131 -28.79 2.11 -3.30
C ILE A 131 -29.75 0.94 -3.17
N ASN A 132 -29.24 -0.30 -3.09
CA ASN A 132 -30.08 -1.47 -2.87
C ASN A 132 -30.78 -1.40 -1.51
N TRP A 133 -30.07 -1.05 -0.45
CA TRP A 133 -30.67 -0.81 0.87
C TRP A 133 -31.78 0.26 0.82
N GLN A 134 -31.55 1.36 0.10
CA GLN A 134 -32.55 2.41 -0.08
C GLN A 134 -33.77 1.91 -0.86
N LEU A 135 -33.59 1.14 -1.94
CA LEU A 135 -34.67 0.59 -2.76
C LEU A 135 -35.56 -0.40 -2.00
N ASP A 136 -34.97 -1.16 -1.07
CA ASP A 136 -35.67 -2.12 -0.23
C ASP A 136 -36.46 -1.44 0.89
N ALA A 137 -35.94 -0.34 1.45
CA ALA A 137 -36.61 0.45 2.49
C ALA A 137 -37.69 1.41 1.94
N LEU A 138 -37.68 1.70 0.63
CA LEU A 138 -38.52 2.73 0.02
C LEU A 138 -40.00 2.34 -0.09
N ASP A 139 -40.91 3.22 0.34
CA ASP A 139 -42.36 2.98 0.27
C ASP A 139 -42.81 2.81 -1.20
N SER A 140 -43.76 1.89 -1.41
CA SER A 140 -44.36 1.62 -2.72
C SER A 140 -44.93 2.85 -3.44
N LYS A 141 -45.31 3.89 -2.69
CA LYS A 141 -45.88 5.15 -3.18
C LYS A 141 -44.81 6.11 -3.72
N GLU A 142 -43.54 5.96 -3.32
CA GLU A 142 -42.43 6.84 -3.72
C GLU A 142 -41.86 6.47 -5.11
N LYS A 143 -42.72 6.47 -6.13
CA LYS A 143 -42.39 5.99 -7.48
C LYS A 143 -41.24 6.76 -8.13
N ASP A 144 -41.19 8.08 -7.96
CA ASP A 144 -40.16 8.92 -8.58
C ASP A 144 -38.79 8.66 -7.96
N LYS A 145 -38.71 8.56 -6.63
CA LYS A 145 -37.46 8.23 -5.93
C LYS A 145 -36.99 6.82 -6.31
N ARG A 146 -37.91 5.86 -6.41
CA ARG A 146 -37.61 4.49 -6.87
C ARG A 146 -37.02 4.48 -8.28
N LYS A 147 -37.57 5.29 -9.19
CA LYS A 147 -37.09 5.42 -10.56
C LYS A 147 -35.67 6.02 -10.58
N GLN A 148 -35.45 7.12 -9.85
CA GLN A 148 -34.14 7.76 -9.76
C GLN A 148 -33.06 6.79 -9.25
N LEU A 149 -33.33 6.06 -8.17
CA LEU A 149 -32.39 5.09 -7.60
C LEU A 149 -32.09 3.93 -8.56
N LYS A 150 -33.07 3.46 -9.33
CA LYS A 150 -32.85 2.42 -10.33
C LYS A 150 -31.96 2.88 -11.49
N GLU A 151 -32.16 4.10 -11.98
CA GLU A 151 -31.30 4.67 -13.03
C GLU A 151 -29.87 4.87 -12.52
N GLU A 152 -29.73 5.36 -11.30
CA GLU A 152 -28.41 5.53 -10.68
C GLU A 152 -27.69 4.20 -10.47
N ARG A 153 -28.39 3.19 -9.95
CA ARG A 153 -27.85 1.83 -9.83
C ARG A 153 -27.35 1.31 -11.19
N LYS A 154 -28.16 1.46 -12.24
CA LYS A 154 -27.80 1.03 -13.60
C LYS A 154 -26.55 1.75 -14.11
N ARG A 155 -26.42 3.05 -13.83
CA ARG A 155 -25.24 3.85 -14.18
C ARG A 155 -23.99 3.31 -13.48
N LEU A 156 -24.08 3.05 -12.18
CA LEU A 156 -22.98 2.53 -11.37
C LEU A 156 -22.61 1.08 -11.75
N ASP A 157 -23.59 0.23 -12.06
CA ASP A 157 -23.34 -1.13 -12.55
C ASP A 157 -22.52 -1.10 -13.86
N MET A 158 -22.90 -0.21 -14.80
CA MET A 158 -22.16 -0.03 -16.05
C MET A 158 -20.74 0.50 -15.80
N LYS A 159 -20.59 1.45 -14.87
CA LYS A 159 -19.28 1.98 -14.45
C LYS A 159 -18.38 0.86 -13.88
N ARG A 160 -18.91 0.07 -12.95
CA ARG A 160 -18.22 -1.09 -12.34
C ARG A 160 -17.75 -2.07 -13.40
N ILE A 161 -18.61 -2.44 -14.35
CA ILE A 161 -18.25 -3.33 -15.46
C ILE A 161 -17.11 -2.73 -16.30
N GLY A 162 -17.18 -1.43 -16.62
CA GLY A 162 -16.12 -0.73 -17.36
C GLY A 162 -14.77 -0.78 -16.64
N LEU A 163 -14.76 -0.50 -15.34
CA LEU A 163 -13.57 -0.57 -14.50
C LEU A 163 -13.00 -2.00 -14.41
N MET A 164 -13.86 -3.01 -14.30
CA MET A 164 -13.44 -4.41 -14.32
C MET A 164 -12.74 -4.78 -15.64
N PHE A 165 -13.28 -4.35 -16.79
CA PHE A 165 -12.63 -4.55 -18.08
C PHE A 165 -11.28 -3.83 -18.18
N GLU A 166 -11.19 -2.59 -17.68
CA GLU A 166 -9.93 -1.85 -17.66
C GLU A 166 -8.88 -2.56 -16.80
N LYS A 167 -9.25 -3.02 -15.59
CA LYS A 167 -8.38 -3.80 -14.71
C LYS A 167 -7.86 -5.05 -15.42
N THR A 168 -8.73 -5.83 -16.06
CA THR A 168 -8.32 -7.04 -16.81
C THR A 168 -7.37 -6.71 -17.96
N ARG A 169 -7.52 -5.55 -18.62
CA ARG A 169 -6.60 -5.12 -19.68
C ARG A 169 -5.20 -4.84 -19.14
N LEU A 170 -5.08 -4.27 -17.93
CA LEU A 170 -3.78 -4.00 -17.29
C LEU A 170 -3.07 -5.27 -16.80
N ALA A 171 -3.82 -6.33 -16.48
CA ALA A 171 -3.28 -7.60 -16.02
C ALA A 171 -2.64 -8.46 -17.14
N LYS A 172 -2.69 -8.03 -18.41
CA LYS A 172 -1.99 -8.74 -19.49
C LYS A 172 -0.48 -8.58 -19.29
N PRO A 173 0.30 -9.68 -19.25
CA PRO A 173 1.74 -9.59 -19.01
C PRO A 173 2.40 -8.78 -20.14
N GLN A 174 3.02 -7.66 -19.79
CA GLN A 174 3.87 -6.89 -20.71
C GLN A 174 5.27 -7.52 -20.88
N TYR A 175 5.59 -8.54 -20.09
CA TYR A 175 6.79 -9.35 -20.28
C TYR A 175 6.54 -10.45 -21.31
N GLY A 176 6.75 -10.11 -22.58
CA GLY A 176 7.13 -11.13 -23.55
C GLY A 176 8.48 -11.68 -23.14
N PHE A 177 8.54 -12.89 -22.60
CA PHE A 177 9.78 -13.65 -22.54
C PHE A 177 10.26 -13.83 -23.98
N SER A 178 11.20 -13.01 -24.43
CA SER A 178 11.99 -13.30 -25.61
C SER A 178 12.93 -14.44 -25.23
N PHE A 179 12.48 -15.67 -25.42
CA PHE A 179 13.41 -16.80 -25.51
C PHE A 179 14.22 -16.61 -26.80
N GLU A 180 15.34 -15.90 -26.69
CA GLU A 180 16.43 -16.08 -27.65
C GLU A 180 17.03 -17.46 -27.35
N PHE A 181 16.58 -18.46 -28.10
CA PHE A 181 17.27 -19.74 -28.18
C PHE A 181 18.57 -19.50 -28.97
N TYR A 182 19.70 -19.51 -28.26
CA TYR A 182 21.04 -19.68 -28.85
C TYR A 182 21.31 -21.17 -29.08
#